data_AF-A0A2S6XHG9-F1
#
_entry.id   AF-A0A2S6XHG9-F1
#
_cell.length_a   1.000
_cell.length_b   1.000
_cell.length_c   1.000
_cell.angle_alpha   90.00
_cell.angle_beta   90.00
_cell.angle_gamma   90.00
#
_symmetry.space_group_name_H-M   'P 1'
#
loop_
_entity.id
_entity.type
_entity.pdbx_description
1 polymer ?
#
loop_
_entity_poly.entity_id
_entity_poly.type
_entity_poly.pdbx_seq_one_letter_code
_entity_poly.pdbx_strand_id
1 'polypeptide(L)' 'MMHFDFQVGDLDSAVAEAVALGATIAEFQPRENVRVLFDPAGHPFCLCRDDE' A
#
# COMPACT_ATOMS: atom_id res chain seq x y z
N MET A 1 -4.97 3.83 16.43
CA MET A 1 -4.97 3.35 15.03
C MET A 1 -3.55 2.94 14.69
N MET A 2 -3.34 1.69 14.29
CA MET A 2 -2.01 1.14 14.01
C MET A 2 -1.84 1.16 12.50
N HIS A 3 -0.73 1.71 12.01
CA HIS A 3 -0.41 1.81 10.60
C HIS A 3 0.75 0.86 10.32
N PHE A 4 0.55 -0.09 9.42
CA PHE A 4 1.60 -1.02 8.98
C PHE A 4 2.24 -0.50 7.72
N ASP A 5 3.57 -0.54 7.69
CA ASP A 5 4.37 -0.16 6.53
C ASP A 5 5.16 -1.37 6.08
N PHE A 6 5.01 -1.74 4.80
CA PHE A 6 5.70 -2.86 4.19
C PHE A 6 6.64 -2.35 3.11
N GLN A 7 7.93 -2.64 3.26
CA GLN A 7 8.91 -2.36 2.23
C GLN A 7 8.81 -3.41 1.12
N VAL A 8 8.64 -2.95 -0.12
CA VAL A 8 8.48 -3.78 -1.31
C VAL A 8 9.52 -3.40 -2.36
N GLY A 9 9.89 -4.37 -3.21
CA GLY A 9 10.82 -4.12 -4.30
C GLY A 9 10.17 -3.32 -5.44
N ASP A 10 8.97 -3.73 -5.85
CA ASP A 10 8.19 -3.05 -6.89
C ASP A 10 6.81 -2.66 -6.35
N LEU A 11 6.50 -1.37 -6.46
CA LEU A 11 5.31 -0.79 -5.85
C LEU A 11 4.05 -1.12 -6.66
N ASP A 12 4.15 -1.15 -7.99
CA ASP A 12 3.01 -1.40 -8.87
C ASP A 12 2.54 -2.86 -8.75
N SER A 13 3.48 -3.81 -8.78
CA SER A 13 3.22 -5.24 -8.61
C SER A 13 2.62 -5.52 -7.23
N ALA A 14 3.19 -4.96 -6.17
CA ALA A 14 2.69 -5.19 -4.81
C ALA A 14 1.28 -4.59 -4.59
N VAL A 15 0.99 -3.43 -5.20
CA VAL A 15 -0.37 -2.87 -5.20
C VAL A 15 -1.32 -3.78 -5.98
N ALA A 16 -0.95 -4.25 -7.16
CA ALA A 16 -1.78 -5.13 -7.96
C ALA A 16 -2.11 -6.44 -7.22
N GLU A 17 -1.13 -7.03 -6.54
CA GLU A 17 -1.34 -8.21 -5.68
C GLU A 17 -2.26 -7.89 -4.50
N ALA A 18 -2.02 -6.78 -3.79
CA ALA A 18 -2.87 -6.38 -2.67
C ALA A 18 -4.33 -6.18 -3.11
N VAL A 19 -4.56 -5.54 -4.25
CA VAL A 19 -5.91 -5.35 -4.83
C VAL A 19 -6.52 -6.68 -5.26
N ALA A 20 -5.74 -7.59 -5.85
CA ALA A 20 -6.21 -8.93 -6.19
C ALA A 20 -6.63 -9.75 -4.96
N LEU A 21 -6.03 -9.47 -3.80
CA LEU A 21 -6.39 -10.03 -2.50
C LEU A 21 -7.55 -9.31 -1.79
N GLY A 22 -8.12 -8.27 -2.42
CA GLY A 22 -9.29 -7.54 -1.93
C GLY A 22 -8.97 -6.23 -1.20
N ALA A 23 -7.73 -5.76 -1.23
CA ALA A 23 -7.41 -4.43 -0.74
C ALA A 23 -7.96 -3.34 -1.68
N THR A 24 -8.19 -2.14 -1.14
CA THR A 24 -8.66 -0.98 -1.91
C THR A 24 -7.65 0.15 -1.80
N ILE A 25 -7.32 0.81 -2.92
CA ILE A 25 -6.36 1.92 -2.94
C ILE A 25 -7.01 3.17 -2.35
N ALA A 26 -6.30 3.88 -1.47
CA ALA A 26 -6.79 5.15 -0.93
C ALA A 26 -6.74 6.28 -1.98
N GLU A 27 -7.71 7.20 -1.94
CA GLU A 27 -7.76 8.33 -2.88
C GLU A 27 -6.59 9.31 -2.69
N PHE A 28 -6.17 9.52 -1.44
CA PHE A 28 -5.03 10.38 -1.12
C PHE A 28 -3.75 9.55 -0.97
N GLN A 29 -2.69 9.96 -1.66
CA GLN A 29 -1.37 9.34 -1.59
C GLN A 29 -0.35 10.38 -1.13
N PRO A 30 0.43 10.10 -0.07
CA PRO A 30 1.29 11.11 0.55
C PRO A 30 2.59 11.37 -0.24
N ARG A 31 3.08 10.38 -0.99
CA ARG A 31 4.34 10.41 -1.74
C ARG A 31 4.27 9.49 -2.96
N GLU A 32 5.19 9.67 -3.91
CA GLU A 32 5.22 8.87 -5.14
C GLU A 32 5.69 7.43 -4.92
N ASN A 33 6.64 7.22 -4.02
CA ASN A 33 7.22 5.91 -3.66
C ASN A 33 6.45 5.17 -2.56
N VAL A 34 5.25 5.65 -2.21
CA VAL A 34 4.38 5.09 -1.17
C VAL A 34 2.98 4.87 -1.74
N ARG A 35 2.32 3.78 -1.35
CA ARG A 35 0.91 3.52 -1.65
C ARG A 35 0.17 3.14 -0.38
N VAL A 36 -0.84 3.94 -0.05
CA VAL A 36 -1.79 3.68 1.03
C VAL A 36 -2.94 2.84 0.49
N LEU A 37 -3.23 1.73 1.15
CA LEU A 37 -4.35 0.84 0.86
C LEU A 37 -5.15 0.53 2.13
N PHE A 38 -6.38 0.07 1.94
CA PHE A 38 -7.22 -0.48 2.97
C PHE A 38 -7.37 -1.98 2.75
N ASP A 39 -7.20 -2.77 3.81
CA ASP A 39 -7.50 -4.21 3.77
C ASP A 39 -9.02 -4.44 3.61
N PRO A 40 -9.48 -5.68 3.37
CA PRO A 40 -10.91 -5.98 3.26
C PRO A 40 -11.75 -5.64 4.51
N ALA A 41 -11.11 -5.45 5.67
CA ALA A 41 -11.76 -5.03 6.92
C ALA A 41 -11.74 -3.50 7.12
N GLY A 42 -11.10 -2.74 6.21
CA GLY A 42 -11.00 -1.29 6.25
C GLY A 42 -9.79 -0.75 7.04
N HIS A 43 -8.81 -1.58 7.42
CA HIS A 43 -7.60 -1.11 8.10
C HIS A 43 -6.59 -0.54 7.11
N PRO A 44 -6.02 0.65 7.38
CA PRO A 44 -5.03 1.26 6.52
C PRO A 44 -3.65 0.63 6.70
N PHE A 45 -2.96 0.41 5.58
CA PHE A 45 -1.55 0.04 5.53
C PHE A 45 -0.86 0.71 4.33
N CYS A 46 0.48 0.81 4.38
CA CYS A 46 1.29 1.34 3.30
C CYS A 46 2.22 0.27 2.72
N LEU A 47 2.40 0.36 1.41
CA LEU A 47 3.50 -0.25 0.68
C LEU A 47 4.48 0.87 0.32
N CYS A 48 5.75 0.67 0.61
CA CYS A 48 6.80 1.66 0.39
C CYS A 48 7.96 1.03 -0.37
N ARG A 49 8.55 1.78 -1.29
CA ARG A 49 9.84 1.44 -1.90
C ARG A 49 10.88 2.43 -1.40
N ASP A 50 12.03 1.92 -0.94
CA ASP A 50 13.18 2.77 -0.66
C ASP A 50 13.83 3.17 -1.99
N ASP A 51 14.10 4.45 -2.14
CA ASP A 51 14.87 4.98 -3.26
C ASP A 51 16.32 4.98 -2.77
N GLU A 52 17.04 3.87 -2.96
CA GLU A 52 18.50 3.83 -2.76
C GLU A 52 19.21 4.84 -3.68
#